data_AF-A0A2M7JE01-F1
#
_entry.id   AF-A0A2M7JE01-F1
#
_cell.length_a   1.000
_cell.length_b   1.000
_cell.length_c   1.000
_cell.angle_alpha   90.00
_cell.angle_beta   90.00
_cell.angle_gamma   90.00
#
_symmetry.space_group_name_H-M   'P 1'
#
loop_
_entity.id
_entity.type
_entity.pdbx_description
1 polymer ?
#
loop_
_entity_poly.entity_id
_entity_poly.type
_entity_poly.pdbx_seq_one_letter_code
_entity_poly.pdbx_strand_id
1 'polypeptide(L)'
;MKKILGMLIVVVLVQMTCLSLALADTAKKGGPMPAVASCLLGPRIGLEMNEGSSIRTEEWINAFLFPIIPFEALDKNGMKGCLTSCCICPRAGLELKERKIRTLEWMQLVPVVGLVTRAMIVAETYQGKTMTEIEKAENLKK
;
A
#
# COMPACT_ATOMS: atom_id res chain seq x y z
N MET A 1 22.05 -14.65 -17.75
CA MET A 1 21.78 -15.11 -16.37
C MET A 1 22.49 -14.29 -15.29
N LYS A 2 23.83 -14.13 -15.30
CA LYS A 2 24.55 -13.36 -14.26
C LYS A 2 24.06 -11.91 -14.04
N LYS A 3 23.70 -11.20 -15.11
CA LYS A 3 23.14 -9.83 -15.04
C LYS A 3 21.75 -9.76 -14.38
N ILE A 4 20.90 -10.75 -14.66
CA ILE A 4 19.55 -10.85 -14.08
C ILE A 4 19.67 -11.19 -12.59
N LEU A 5 20.54 -12.12 -12.23
CA LEU A 5 20.81 -12.48 -10.83
C LEU A 5 21.36 -11.29 -10.04
N GLY A 6 22.29 -10.54 -10.62
CA GLY A 6 22.82 -9.32 -10.00
C GLY A 6 21.75 -8.25 -9.77
N MET A 7 20.88 -8.01 -10.76
CA MET A 7 19.76 -7.07 -10.63
C MET A 7 18.77 -7.52 -9.54
N LEU A 8 18.49 -8.81 -9.46
CA LEU A 8 17.56 -9.36 -8.46
C LEU A 8 18.13 -9.22 -7.04
N ILE A 9 19.43 -9.45 -6.85
CA ILE A 9 20.12 -9.23 -5.57
C ILE A 9 20.08 -7.76 -5.15
N VAL A 10 20.29 -6.83 -6.09
CA VAL A 10 20.20 -5.39 -5.81
C VAL A 10 18.78 -4.99 -5.42
N VAL A 11 17.76 -5.49 -6.11
CA VAL A 11 16.35 -5.23 -5.76
C VAL A 11 16.03 -5.75 -4.35
N VAL A 12 16.49 -6.95 -4.00
CA VAL A 12 16.29 -7.53 -2.66
C VAL A 12 17.01 -6.72 -1.58
N LEU A 13 18.25 -6.27 -1.83
CA LEU A 13 19.00 -5.41 -0.91
C LEU A 13 18.35 -4.04 -0.73
N VAL A 14 17.84 -3.44 -1.81
CA VAL A 14 17.08 -2.18 -1.75
C VAL A 14 15.79 -2.38 -0.95
N GLN A 15 15.06 -3.48 -1.15
CA GLN A 15 13.88 -3.80 -0.34
C GLN A 15 14.23 -3.97 1.15
N MET A 16 15.31 -4.68 1.49
CA MET A 16 15.71 -4.91 2.88
C MET A 16 16.22 -3.64 3.58
N THR A 17 16.90 -2.76 2.85
CA THR A 17 17.36 -1.46 3.40
C THR A 17 16.19 -0.50 3.58
N CYS A 18 15.26 -0.42 2.63
CA CYS A 18 14.01 0.33 2.79
C CYS A 18 13.18 -0.19 3.98
N LEU A 19 13.15 -1.51 4.20
CA LEU A 19 12.48 -2.16 5.33
C LEU A 19 13.11 -1.79 6.70
N SER A 20 14.43 -1.62 6.73
CA SER A 20 15.14 -1.26 7.96
C SER A 20 14.89 0.21 8.34
N LEU A 21 14.82 1.10 7.33
CA LEU A 21 14.31 2.45 7.55
C LEU A 21 12.84 2.39 8.01
N ALA A 22 12.04 1.46 7.44
CA ALA A 22 10.62 1.25 7.74
C ALA A 22 10.29 1.04 9.24
N LEU A 23 11.25 0.58 10.03
CA LEU A 23 11.03 0.22 11.43
C LEU A 23 11.48 1.31 12.41
N ALA A 24 12.15 2.37 11.93
CA ALA A 24 12.87 3.31 12.79
C ALA A 24 12.08 4.56 13.20
N ASP A 25 10.99 4.94 12.52
CA ASP A 25 10.26 6.19 12.80
C ASP A 25 8.74 6.00 12.62
N THR A 26 8.07 5.50 13.66
CA THR A 26 6.62 5.21 13.64
C THR A 26 5.75 6.39 14.09
N ALA A 27 6.32 7.54 14.43
CA ALA A 27 5.61 8.59 15.18
C ALA A 27 5.39 9.93 14.44
N LYS A 28 5.97 10.14 13.26
CA LYS A 28 5.85 11.42 12.53
C LYS A 28 4.90 11.31 11.34
N LYS A 29 3.96 12.26 11.27
CA LYS A 29 3.11 12.48 10.09
C LYS A 29 4.01 12.86 8.90
N GLY A 30 3.88 12.13 7.80
CA GLY A 30 4.67 12.31 6.58
C GLY A 30 6.07 11.71 6.64
N GLY A 31 6.87 12.03 5.63
CA GLY A 31 8.25 11.60 5.51
C GLY A 31 8.45 10.29 4.75
N PRO A 32 9.70 9.78 4.73
CA PRO A 32 10.09 8.63 3.91
C PRO A 32 9.40 7.34 4.34
N MET A 33 8.96 7.31 5.59
CA MET A 33 8.36 6.15 6.24
C MET A 33 6.98 5.78 5.66
N PRO A 34 5.96 6.63 5.75
CA PRO A 34 4.70 6.47 5.03
C PRO A 34 4.88 6.28 3.52
N ALA A 35 5.87 6.95 2.92
CA ALA A 35 6.18 6.86 1.50
C ALA A 35 6.61 5.44 1.09
N VAL A 36 7.56 4.85 1.81
CA VAL A 36 8.02 3.48 1.58
C VAL A 36 6.90 2.47 1.84
N ALA A 37 6.12 2.65 2.91
CA ALA A 37 5.00 1.77 3.22
C ALA A 37 3.94 1.77 2.10
N SER A 38 3.57 2.95 1.58
CA SER A 38 2.65 3.03 0.44
C SER A 38 3.19 2.41 -0.84
N CYS A 39 4.51 2.47 -1.06
CA CYS A 39 5.16 1.91 -2.22
C CYS A 39 5.21 0.37 -2.19
N LEU A 40 5.56 -0.20 -1.02
CA LEU A 40 5.85 -1.63 -0.87
C LEU A 40 4.63 -2.45 -0.46
N LEU A 41 3.80 -1.90 0.44
CA LEU A 41 2.71 -2.64 1.07
C LEU A 41 1.35 -2.29 0.47
N GLY A 42 1.26 -1.13 -0.19
CA GLY A 42 0.07 -0.70 -0.93
C GLY A 42 -0.40 0.70 -0.57
N PRO A 43 -1.19 1.34 -1.45
CA PRO A 43 -1.39 2.78 -1.45
C PRO A 43 -1.94 3.39 -0.16
N ARG A 44 -2.86 2.69 0.51
CA ARG A 44 -3.53 3.17 1.73
C ARG A 44 -2.67 3.12 2.98
N ILE A 45 -1.70 2.22 3.04
CA ILE A 45 -0.97 1.94 4.28
C ILE A 45 -0.21 3.17 4.74
N GLY A 46 0.51 3.87 3.85
CA GLY A 46 1.19 5.11 4.22
C GLY A 46 0.23 6.24 4.61
N LEU A 47 -0.94 6.34 3.97
CA LEU A 47 -1.94 7.37 4.30
C LEU A 47 -2.53 7.14 5.70
N GLU A 48 -2.75 5.88 6.08
CA GLU A 48 -3.25 5.51 7.41
C GLU A 48 -2.13 5.54 8.46
N MET A 49 -0.86 5.32 8.09
CA MET A 49 0.30 5.57 8.96
C MET A 49 0.41 7.05 9.34
N ASN A 50 0.07 7.97 8.42
CA ASN A 50 -0.02 9.40 8.73
C ASN A 50 -1.13 9.73 9.75
N GLU A 51 -2.04 8.79 10.02
CA GLU A 51 -3.09 8.88 11.05
C GLU A 51 -2.69 8.20 12.36
N GLY A 52 -1.51 7.59 12.42
CA GLY A 52 -1.06 6.81 13.57
C GLY A 52 -1.47 5.34 13.54
N SER A 53 -2.05 4.85 12.42
CA SER A 53 -2.34 3.43 12.27
C SER A 53 -1.04 2.64 12.06
N SER A 54 -0.85 1.57 12.83
CA SER A 54 0.28 0.66 12.61
C SER A 54 0.06 -0.21 11.36
N ILE A 55 1.17 -0.68 10.80
CA ILE A 55 1.15 -1.71 9.74
C ILE A 55 0.75 -3.04 10.39
N ARG A 56 -0.23 -3.73 9.82
CA ARG A 56 -0.71 -5.01 10.33
C ARG A 56 0.26 -6.12 9.94
N THR A 57 0.37 -7.15 10.78
CA THR A 57 1.24 -8.31 10.50
C THR A 57 0.88 -8.99 9.18
N GLU A 58 -0.40 -9.05 8.82
CA GLU A 58 -0.90 -9.59 7.55
C GLU A 58 -0.43 -8.79 6.32
N GLU A 59 -0.15 -7.51 6.47
CA GLU A 59 0.35 -6.65 5.39
C GLU A 59 1.83 -6.91 5.13
N TRP A 60 2.61 -7.10 6.21
CA TRP A 60 3.99 -7.56 6.12
C TRP A 60 4.11 -8.94 5.50
N ILE A 61 3.26 -9.86 5.93
CA ILE A 61 3.23 -11.24 5.42
C ILE A 61 2.89 -11.23 3.91
N ASN A 62 1.88 -10.46 3.49
CA ASN A 62 1.51 -10.39 2.08
C ASN A 62 2.60 -9.77 1.19
N ALA A 63 3.35 -8.79 1.70
CA ALA A 63 4.45 -8.20 0.97
C ALA A 63 5.62 -9.18 0.73
N PHE A 64 5.83 -10.14 1.64
CA PHE A 64 6.93 -11.10 1.56
C PHE A 64 6.52 -12.43 0.89
N LEU A 65 5.28 -12.87 1.06
CA LEU A 65 4.79 -14.20 0.65
C LEU A 65 3.74 -14.18 -0.48
N PHE A 66 3.65 -13.09 -1.25
CA PHE A 66 2.96 -12.93 -2.54
C PHE A 66 1.96 -14.05 -2.97
N PRO A 67 0.71 -13.70 -3.30
CA PRO A 67 -0.35 -13.40 -2.34
C PRO A 67 -0.84 -14.67 -1.63
N ILE A 68 -0.88 -14.64 -0.30
CA ILE A 68 -1.75 -15.58 0.43
C ILE A 68 -3.18 -15.11 0.18
N ILE A 69 -4.11 -16.03 -0.13
CA ILE A 69 -5.53 -15.71 -0.32
C ILE A 69 -5.98 -14.87 0.88
N PRO A 70 -6.42 -13.61 0.70
CA PRO A 70 -6.83 -12.75 1.79
C PRO A 70 -8.20 -13.23 2.29
N PHE A 71 -8.18 -14.32 3.09
CA PHE A 71 -9.36 -14.99 3.62
C PHE A 71 -10.26 -14.03 4.39
N GLU A 72 -9.69 -13.06 5.10
CA GLU A 72 -10.47 -12.04 5.82
C GLU A 72 -11.22 -11.11 4.87
N ALA A 73 -10.61 -10.69 3.76
CA ALA A 73 -11.28 -9.87 2.76
C ALA A 73 -12.35 -10.67 1.99
N LEU A 74 -12.12 -11.97 1.79
CA LEU A 74 -13.09 -12.89 1.23
C LEU A 74 -14.31 -13.05 2.15
N ASP A 75 -14.10 -13.21 3.45
CA ASP A 75 -15.19 -13.36 4.43
C ASP A 75 -15.98 -12.06 4.59
N LYS A 76 -15.29 -10.91 4.70
CA LYS A 76 -15.96 -9.61 4.89
C LYS A 76 -16.67 -9.10 3.65
N ASN A 77 -16.05 -9.23 2.47
CA ASN A 77 -16.49 -8.53 1.25
C ASN A 77 -16.64 -9.46 0.03
N GLY A 78 -16.62 -10.78 0.25
CA GLY A 78 -16.77 -11.78 -0.80
C GLY A 78 -15.62 -11.78 -1.81
N MET A 79 -15.88 -12.35 -2.98
CA MET A 79 -14.90 -12.42 -4.07
C MET A 79 -14.38 -11.04 -4.48
N LYS A 80 -15.20 -9.99 -4.36
CA LYS A 80 -14.79 -8.62 -4.68
C LYS A 80 -13.74 -8.09 -3.70
N GLY A 81 -13.89 -8.37 -2.41
CA GLY A 81 -12.88 -8.09 -1.39
C GLY A 81 -11.58 -8.80 -1.68
N CYS A 82 -11.65 -10.10 -1.93
CA CYS A 82 -10.48 -10.91 -2.23
C CYS A 82 -9.70 -10.37 -3.45
N LEU A 83 -10.37 -10.13 -4.57
CA LEU A 83 -9.71 -9.60 -5.78
C LEU A 83 -9.13 -8.20 -5.57
N THR A 84 -9.85 -7.33 -4.84
CA THR A 84 -9.34 -5.99 -4.52
C THR A 84 -8.10 -6.07 -3.63
N SER A 85 -8.11 -6.96 -2.63
CA SER A 85 -6.96 -7.17 -1.75
C SER A 85 -5.73 -7.69 -2.50
N CYS A 86 -5.93 -8.59 -3.47
CA CYS A 86 -4.85 -9.13 -4.29
C CYS A 86 -4.30 -8.12 -5.31
N CYS A 87 -5.16 -7.33 -5.95
CA CYS A 87 -4.76 -6.49 -7.07
C CYS A 87 -4.32 -5.08 -6.65
N ILE A 88 -4.89 -4.52 -5.57
CA ILE A 88 -4.62 -3.14 -5.13
C ILE A 88 -3.82 -3.18 -3.84
N CYS A 89 -4.44 -3.62 -2.74
CA CYS A 89 -3.78 -3.89 -1.46
C CYS A 89 -4.76 -4.53 -0.46
N PRO A 90 -4.26 -5.29 0.54
CA PRO A 90 -5.09 -5.91 1.57
C PRO A 90 -6.13 -4.98 2.19
N ARG A 91 -5.75 -3.76 2.61
CA ARG A 91 -6.67 -2.76 3.19
C ARG A 91 -7.81 -2.37 2.26
N ALA A 92 -7.52 -2.11 0.98
CA ALA A 92 -8.55 -1.70 0.04
C ALA A 92 -9.66 -2.76 -0.10
N GLY A 93 -9.33 -4.05 -0.03
CA GLY A 93 -10.30 -5.13 -0.08
C GLY A 93 -11.04 -5.39 1.24
N LEU A 94 -10.46 -5.05 2.39
CA LEU A 94 -11.12 -5.11 3.70
C LEU A 94 -12.11 -3.95 3.90
N GLU A 95 -11.78 -2.77 3.41
CA GLU A 95 -12.54 -1.54 3.61
C GLU A 95 -13.60 -1.27 2.53
N LEU A 96 -13.87 -2.23 1.64
CA LEU A 96 -14.80 -2.05 0.52
C LEU A 96 -16.22 -1.64 0.94
N LYS A 97 -16.67 -2.01 2.15
CA LYS A 97 -17.98 -1.63 2.71
C LYS A 97 -17.96 -0.23 3.30
N GLU A 98 -16.84 0.22 3.84
CA GLU A 98 -16.68 1.50 4.53
C GLU A 98 -16.39 2.63 3.55
N ARG A 99 -15.56 2.36 2.54
CA ARG A 99 -15.04 3.37 1.61
C ARG A 99 -15.07 2.88 0.17
N LYS A 100 -15.20 3.81 -0.77
CA LYS A 100 -14.99 3.59 -2.21
C LYS A 100 -13.49 3.49 -2.49
N ILE A 101 -13.13 2.73 -3.51
CA ILE A 101 -11.76 2.70 -4.03
C ILE A 101 -11.53 3.98 -4.83
N ARG A 102 -10.43 4.67 -4.53
CA ARG A 102 -10.05 5.91 -5.19
C ARG A 102 -9.61 5.66 -6.63
N THR A 103 -9.85 6.60 -7.53
CA THR A 103 -9.46 6.50 -8.94
C THR A 103 -7.95 6.26 -9.12
N LEU A 104 -7.09 6.92 -8.34
CA LEU A 104 -5.64 6.70 -8.37
C LEU A 104 -5.24 5.27 -7.94
N GLU A 105 -6.02 4.62 -7.07
CA GLU A 105 -5.78 3.22 -6.67
C GLU A 105 -6.13 2.28 -7.82
N TRP A 106 -7.25 2.51 -8.51
CA TRP A 106 -7.62 1.74 -9.71
C TRP A 106 -6.59 1.89 -10.84
N MET A 107 -6.09 3.10 -11.04
CA MET A 107 -5.09 3.39 -12.07
C MET A 107 -3.76 2.65 -11.85
N GLN A 108 -3.48 2.14 -10.65
CA GLN A 108 -2.29 1.31 -10.40
C GLN A 108 -2.33 -0.04 -11.13
N LEU A 109 -3.51 -0.53 -11.49
CA LEU A 109 -3.65 -1.79 -12.23
C LEU A 109 -3.20 -1.67 -13.69
N VAL A 110 -3.04 -0.45 -14.20
CA VAL A 110 -2.60 -0.19 -15.57
C VAL A 110 -1.07 -0.10 -15.58
N PRO A 111 -0.32 -0.94 -16.30
CA PRO A 111 1.14 -1.06 -16.14
C PRO A 111 1.94 0.25 -16.24
N VAL A 112 1.63 1.11 -17.21
CA VAL A 112 2.37 2.37 -17.44
C VAL A 112 1.86 3.49 -16.55
N VAL A 113 0.54 3.61 -16.44
CA VAL A 113 -0.10 4.65 -15.61
C VAL A 113 0.13 4.37 -14.12
N GLY A 114 0.28 3.10 -13.75
CA GLY A 114 0.41 2.65 -12.38
C GLY A 114 1.72 3.04 -11.72
N LEU A 115 2.81 3.17 -12.49
CA LEU A 115 4.06 3.72 -11.96
C LEU A 115 3.89 5.20 -11.57
N VAL A 116 3.20 5.97 -12.42
CA VAL A 116 2.95 7.40 -12.18
C VAL A 116 2.00 7.57 -11.00
N THR A 117 0.89 6.84 -10.96
CA THR A 117 -0.06 6.97 -9.85
C THR A 117 0.50 6.45 -8.53
N ARG A 118 1.34 5.41 -8.56
CA ARG A 118 2.09 4.98 -7.37
C ARG A 118 3.02 6.08 -6.89
N ALA A 119 3.78 6.73 -7.78
CA ALA A 119 4.64 7.86 -7.41
C ALA A 119 3.85 9.04 -6.83
N MET A 120 2.67 9.35 -7.40
CA MET A 120 1.79 10.39 -6.87
C MET A 120 1.31 10.07 -5.45
N ILE A 121 0.87 8.84 -5.20
CA ILE A 121 0.40 8.42 -3.88
C ILE A 121 1.54 8.43 -2.86
N VAL A 122 2.74 7.97 -3.26
CA VAL A 122 3.95 8.04 -2.43
C VAL A 122 4.31 9.50 -2.09
N ALA A 123 4.14 10.43 -3.03
CA ALA A 123 4.36 11.85 -2.77
C ALA A 123 3.33 12.43 -1.79
N GLU A 124 2.06 12.02 -1.91
CA GLU A 124 1.00 12.42 -0.98
C GLU A 124 1.27 11.90 0.44
N THR A 125 1.70 10.65 0.58
CA THR A 125 2.00 10.07 1.89
C THR A 125 3.27 10.69 2.48
N TYR A 126 4.27 11.01 1.65
CA TYR A 126 5.45 11.76 2.06
C TYR A 126 5.11 13.16 2.58
N GLN A 127 4.16 13.85 1.93
CA GLN A 127 3.63 15.15 2.37
C GLN A 127 2.82 15.07 3.67
N GLY A 128 2.55 13.86 4.17
CA GLY A 128 1.77 13.65 5.38
C GLY A 128 0.26 13.64 5.14
N LYS A 129 -0.24 13.57 3.90
CA LYS A 129 -1.68 13.47 3.68
C LYS A 129 -2.24 12.23 4.36
N THR A 130 -3.40 12.36 4.99
CA THR A 130 -4.06 11.25 5.69
C THR A 130 -5.17 10.62 4.85
N MET A 131 -5.57 9.39 5.18
CA MET A 131 -6.66 8.72 4.48
C MET A 131 -7.99 9.46 4.68
N THR A 132 -8.23 10.01 5.86
CA THR A 132 -9.42 10.80 6.23
C THR A 132 -9.47 12.13 5.47
N GLU A 133 -8.31 12.78 5.24
CA GLU A 133 -8.22 13.99 4.41
C GLU A 133 -8.59 13.67 2.95
N ILE A 134 -8.06 12.58 2.40
CA ILE A 134 -8.40 12.11 1.04
C ILE A 134 -9.86 11.69 0.94
N GLU A 135 -10.38 10.96 1.93
CA GLU A 135 -11.77 10.51 1.98
C GLU A 135 -12.76 11.68 1.95
N LYS A 136 -12.45 12.76 2.68
CA LYS A 136 -13.23 14.01 2.66
C LYS A 136 -13.11 14.75 1.34
N ALA A 137 -11.89 14.88 0.80
CA ALA A 137 -11.63 15.61 -0.43
C ALA A 137 -12.29 14.96 -1.66
N GLU A 138 -12.36 13.63 -1.68
CA GLU A 138 -12.82 12.86 -2.84
C GLU A 138 -14.19 12.18 -2.63
N ASN A 139 -14.85 12.46 -1.50
CA ASN A 139 -16.16 11.91 -1.14
C ASN A 139 -16.21 10.37 -1.27
N LEU A 140 -15.23 9.71 -0.65
CA LEU A 140 -15.06 8.25 -0.75
C LEU A 140 -15.89 7.48 0.27
N LYS A 141 -16.45 8.14 1.29
CA LYS A 141 -17.28 7.48 2.30
C LYS A 141 -18.58 6.93 1.69
N LYS A 142 -19.00 5.76 2.15
CA LYS A 142 -20.28 5.14 1.77
C LYS A 142 -21.37 5.35 2.80
#